data_AF-M0FBC8-F1
#
_entry.id   AF-M0FBC8-F1
#
_cell.length_a   1.000
_cell.length_b   1.000
_cell.length_c   1.000
_cell.angle_alpha   90.00
_cell.angle_beta   90.00
_cell.angle_gamma   90.00
#
_symmetry.space_group_name_H-M   'P 1'
#
loop_
_entity.id
_entity.type
_entity.pdbx_description
1 polymer ?
#
loop_
_entity_poly.entity_id
_entity_poly.type
_entity_poly.pdbx_seq_one_letter_code
_entity_poly.pdbx_strand_id
1 'polypeptide(L)' 'MFLAPFRLFFAVVPLLVAGGALAMAAFPRRMTSWQTRSPDGSTGTIEPSDTRILMMRVVGVVVAGLALFMLYASFRILP' A
#
# COMPACT_ATOMS: atom_id res chain seq x y z
N MET A 1 -31.61 10.08 3.57
CA MET A 1 -31.19 9.96 2.16
C MET A 1 -29.80 10.53 2.04
N PHE A 2 -28.75 9.74 2.28
CA PHE A 2 -27.40 10.20 1.95
C PHE A 2 -27.37 10.45 0.45
N LEU A 3 -26.97 11.66 0.03
CA LEU A 3 -26.80 12.00 -1.38
C LEU A 3 -25.92 10.91 -2.00
N ALA A 4 -26.44 10.19 -3.01
CA ALA A 4 -25.73 9.15 -3.76
C ALA A 4 -24.23 9.43 -4.04
N PRO A 5 -23.77 10.68 -4.35
CA PRO A 5 -22.35 10.97 -4.49
C PRO A 5 -21.51 10.74 -3.23
N PHE A 6 -22.04 10.95 -2.03
CA PHE A 6 -21.30 10.75 -0.78
C PHE A 6 -21.00 9.27 -0.54
N ARG A 7 -21.94 8.37 -0.86
CA ARG A 7 -21.74 6.92 -0.77
C ARG A 7 -20.69 6.42 -1.76
N LEU A 8 -20.64 7.01 -2.95
CA LEU A 8 -19.60 6.72 -3.94
C LEU A 8 -18.21 7.15 -3.46
N PHE A 9 -18.07 8.32 -2.83
CA PHE A 9 -16.79 8.78 -2.29
C PHE A 9 -16.23 7.80 -1.24
N PHE A 10 -17.08 7.37 -0.29
CA PHE A 10 -16.72 6.39 0.73
C PHE A 10 -16.49 4.98 0.18
N ALA A 11 -16.92 4.69 -1.05
CA ALA A 11 -16.60 3.44 -1.72
C ALA A 11 -15.29 3.50 -2.50
N VAL A 12 -15.10 4.57 -3.25
CA VAL A 12 -13.97 4.75 -4.17
C VAL A 12 -12.66 4.97 -3.40
N VAL A 13 -12.66 5.77 -2.33
CA VAL A 13 -11.42 6.08 -1.58
C VAL A 13 -10.81 4.82 -0.95
N PRO A 14 -11.55 3.97 -0.20
CA PRO A 14 -10.98 2.74 0.35
C PRO A 14 -10.55 1.75 -0.72
N LEU A 15 -11.24 1.71 -1.87
CA LEU A 15 -10.86 0.88 -3.02
C LEU A 15 -9.53 1.33 -3.62
N LEU A 16 -9.31 2.63 -3.78
CA LEU A 16 -8.04 3.18 -4.24
C LEU A 16 -6.91 2.91 -3.24
N VAL A 17 -7.19 3.07 -1.94
CA VAL A 17 -6.22 2.76 -0.88
C VAL A 17 -5.87 1.28 -0.88
N ALA A 18 -6.86 0.39 -0.95
CA ALA A 18 -6.65 -1.05 -1.02
C ALA A 18 -5.84 -1.42 -2.26
N GLY A 19 -6.19 -0.90 -3.44
CA GLY A 19 -5.46 -1.13 -4.68
C GLY A 19 -4.02 -0.64 -4.63
N GLY A 20 -3.79 0.58 -4.12
CA GLY A 20 -2.45 1.16 -3.97
C GLY A 20 -1.58 0.39 -2.97
N ALA A 21 -2.14 0.00 -1.84
CA ALA A 21 -1.45 -0.80 -0.83
C ALA A 21 -1.12 -2.21 -1.35
N LEU A 22 -2.02 -2.83 -2.12
CA LEU A 22 -1.77 -4.13 -2.76
C LEU A 22 -0.68 -4.03 -3.83
N ALA A 23 -0.67 -2.96 -4.62
CA ALA A 23 0.35 -2.71 -5.64
C ALA A 23 1.74 -2.52 -5.01
N MET A 24 1.83 -1.77 -3.90
CA MET A 24 3.06 -1.65 -3.13
C MET A 24 3.51 -2.99 -2.52
N ALA A 25 2.56 -3.80 -2.02
CA ALA A 25 2.86 -5.13 -1.51
C ALA A 25 3.32 -6.10 -2.63
N ALA A 26 2.77 -6.00 -3.83
CA ALA A 26 3.17 -6.86 -4.94
C ALA A 26 4.58 -6.51 -5.46
N PHE A 27 4.94 -5.22 -5.52
CA PHE A 27 6.18 -4.76 -6.16
C PHE A 27 7.12 -3.89 -5.29
N PRO A 28 7.49 -4.29 -4.06
CA PRO A 28 8.41 -3.50 -3.23
C PRO A 28 9.84 -3.44 -3.80
N ARG A 29 10.27 -4.53 -4.48
CA ARG A 29 11.64 -4.74 -4.94
C ARG A 29 12.09 -3.76 -6.04
N ARG A 30 11.18 -3.35 -6.95
CA ARG A 30 11.54 -2.47 -8.08
C ARG A 30 11.73 -1.00 -7.67
N MET A 31 11.13 -0.57 -6.55
CA MET A 31 11.21 0.83 -6.11
C MET A 31 12.41 1.14 -5.21
N THR A 32 13.06 0.11 -4.65
CA THR A 32 14.05 0.28 -3.57
C THR A 32 15.47 -0.13 -3.94
N SER A 33 15.69 -0.69 -5.14
CA SER A 33 17.04 -0.94 -5.66
C SER A 33 17.68 0.39 -6.10
N TRP A 34 18.44 1.00 -5.20
CA TRP A 34 19.26 2.17 -5.52
C TRP A 34 20.73 1.76 -5.61
N GLN A 35 21.34 2.00 -6.77
CA GLN A 35 22.79 1.89 -6.96
C GLN A 35 23.43 3.07 -6.25
N THR A 36 24.09 2.84 -5.11
CA THR A 36 24.83 3.89 -4.42
C THR A 36 26.29 3.86 -4.84
N ARG A 37 26.78 4.97 -5.37
CA ARG A 37 28.22 5.13 -5.62
C ARG A 37 28.86 5.57 -4.31
N SER A 38 29.66 4.69 -3.72
CA SER A 38 30.39 4.97 -2.49
C SER A 38 31.48 6.04 -2.77
N PRO A 39 31.87 6.86 -1.79
CA PRO A 39 32.91 7.88 -1.96
C PRO A 39 34.27 7.34 -2.47
N ASP A 40 34.50 6.05 -2.24
CA ASP A 40 35.71 5.31 -2.64
C ASP A 40 35.67 4.79 -4.10
N GLY A 41 34.70 5.23 -4.91
CA GLY A 41 34.55 4.83 -6.32
C GLY A 41 33.90 3.46 -6.53
N SER A 42 33.73 2.64 -5.49
CA SER A 42 33.01 1.37 -5.56
C SER A 42 31.51 1.59 -5.76
N THR A 43 30.92 0.94 -6.76
CA THR A 43 29.45 0.83 -6.90
C THR A 43 28.95 -0.28 -5.98
N GLY A 44 28.29 0.11 -4.89
CA GLY A 44 27.58 -0.80 -4.00
C GLY A 44 26.09 -0.75 -4.28
N THR A 45 25.48 -1.90 -4.55
CA THR A 45 24.01 -1.98 -4.56
C THR A 45 23.58 -2.12 -3.10
N ILE A 46 22.94 -1.10 -2.53
CA ILE A 46 22.29 -1.25 -1.21
C ILE A 46 21.02 -2.03 -1.47
N GLU A 47 21.15 -3.35 -1.44
CA GLU A 47 20.00 -4.24 -1.54
C GLU A 47 19.21 -4.12 -0.23
N PRO A 48 17.94 -3.71 -0.26
CA PRO A 48 17.10 -3.70 0.93
C PRO A 48 17.03 -5.14 1.46
N SER A 49 17.29 -5.34 2.76
CA SER A 49 17.24 -6.69 3.35
C SER A 49 15.92 -7.39 3.03
N ASP A 50 15.97 -8.69 2.73
CA ASP A 50 14.76 -9.47 2.40
C ASP A 50 13.69 -9.35 3.49
N THR A 51 14.11 -9.20 4.76
CA THR A 51 13.22 -8.90 5.88
C THR A 51 12.46 -7.58 5.69
N ARG A 52 13.13 -6.51 5.25
CA ARG A 52 12.49 -5.20 4.99
C ARG A 52 11.48 -5.28 3.85
N ILE A 53 11.82 -6.04 2.81
CA ILE A 53 10.92 -6.31 1.68
C ILE A 53 9.68 -7.07 2.16
N LEU A 54 9.85 -8.15 2.92
CA LEU A 54 8.75 -8.94 3.49
C LEU A 54 7.85 -8.07 4.38
N MET A 55 8.45 -7.24 5.23
CA MET A 55 7.74 -6.35 6.16
C MET A 55 6.89 -5.31 5.40
N MET A 56 7.41 -4.72 4.31
CA MET A 56 6.64 -3.81 3.45
C MET A 56 5.43 -4.51 2.81
N ARG A 57 5.59 -5.77 2.37
CA ARG A 57 4.46 -6.55 1.84
C ARG A 57 3.40 -6.81 2.89
N VAL A 58 3.81 -7.25 4.08
CA VAL A 58 2.90 -7.55 5.20
C VAL A 58 2.14 -6.29 5.59
N VAL A 59 2.82 -5.15 5.75
CA VAL A 59 2.17 -3.87 6.07
C VAL A 59 1.17 -3.47 4.98
N GLY A 60 1.56 -3.58 3.70
CA GLY A 60 0.64 -3.28 2.59
C GLY A 60 -0.62 -4.16 2.60
N VAL A 61 -0.47 -5.46 2.89
CA VAL A 61 -1.62 -6.38 3.01
C VAL A 61 -2.50 -6.03 4.20
N VAL A 62 -1.92 -5.71 5.35
CA VAL A 62 -2.66 -5.30 6.55
C VAL A 62 -3.45 -4.02 6.30
N VAL A 63 -2.83 -3.03 5.66
CA VAL A 63 -3.50 -1.77 5.29
C VAL A 63 -4.63 -2.00 4.30
N ALA A 64 -4.44 -2.86 3.29
CA ALA A 64 -5.49 -3.22 2.36
C ALA A 64 -6.68 -3.90 3.06
N GLY A 65 -6.40 -4.82 3.99
CA GLY A 65 -7.42 -5.48 4.81
C GLY A 65 -8.22 -4.51 5.68
N LEU A 66 -7.54 -3.58 6.35
CA LEU A 66 -8.19 -2.53 7.16
C LEU A 66 -9.05 -1.60 6.29
N ALA A 67 -8.57 -1.20 5.12
CA ALA A 67 -9.33 -0.36 4.20
C ALA A 67 -10.62 -1.05 3.72
N LEU A 68 -10.54 -2.34 3.37
CA LEU A 68 -11.71 -3.14 2.99
C LEU A 68 -12.67 -3.35 4.18
N PHE A 69 -12.14 -3.56 5.38
CA PHE A 69 -12.97 -3.67 6.58
C PHE A 69 -13.72 -2.36 6.88
N MET A 70 -13.04 -1.21 6.78
CA MET A 70 -13.68 0.10 6.94
C MET A 70 -14.76 0.36 5.88
N LEU A 71 -14.51 -0.07 4.64
CA LEU A 71 -15.49 0.00 3.55
C LEU A 71 -16.74 -0.82 3.89
N TYR A 72 -16.54 -2.06 4.32
CA TYR A 72 -17.63 -2.94 4.74
C TYR A 72 -18.43 -2.35 5.92
N ALA A 73 -17.73 -1.83 6.94
CA ALA A 73 -18.35 -1.19 8.09
C ALA A 73 -19.16 0.05 7.70
N SER A 74 -18.64 0.87 6.78
CA SER A 74 -19.34 2.06 6.27
C SER A 74 -20.67 1.69 5.60
N PHE A 75 -20.69 0.64 4.77
CA PHE A 75 -21.93 0.15 4.15
C PHE A 75 -22.91 -0.51 5.12
N ARG A 76 -22.44 -1.07 6.25
CA ARG A 76 -23.30 -1.70 7.25
C ARG A 76 -23.86 -0.73 8.28
N ILE A 77 -23.12 0.32 8.63
CA ILE A 77 -23.49 1.29 9.67
C ILE A 77 -24.21 2.50 9.08
N LEU A 78 -23.84 2.96 7.87
CA LEU A 78 -24.54 4.01 7.13
C LEU A 78 -25.31 3.42 5.93
N PRO A 79 -26.59 3.06 6.07
CA PRO A 79 -27.43 2.60 4.95
C PRO A 79 -27.79 3.72 3.95
#